data_AF-B0EL35-F1
#
_entry.id   AF-B0EL35-F1
#
_cell.length_a   1.000
_cell.length_b   1.000
_cell.length_c   1.000
_cell.angle_alpha   90.00
_cell.angle_beta   90.00
_cell.angle_gamma   90.00
#
_symmetry.space_group_name_H-M   'P 1'
#
loop_
_entity.id
_entity.type
_entity.pdbx_description
1 polymer ?
#
loop_
_entity_poly.entity_id
_entity_poly.type
_entity_poly.pdbx_seq_one_letter_code
_entity_poly.pdbx_strand_id
1 'polypeptide(L)'
;MKLFILFFILVICLGSQEKQQDREIPVVCPVCTSLVGKLIDFVIGGAVDKATDYLETLCAKADGVIETVCSKIVSYGIDKLIEKIIEGGSAKLICGLIHAC
;
A
#
# COMPACT_ATOMS: atom_id res chain seq x y z
N MET A 1 -1.75 44.69 -18.19
CA MET A 1 -2.89 43.88 -17.69
C MET A 1 -3.16 42.63 -18.54
N LYS A 2 -2.98 42.64 -19.87
CA LYS A 2 -3.17 41.44 -20.74
C LYS A 2 -2.13 40.31 -20.51
N LEU A 3 -0.91 40.64 -20.08
CA LEU A 3 0.21 39.70 -19.96
C LEU A 3 0.19 38.86 -18.67
N PHE A 4 -0.39 39.39 -17.58
CA PHE A 4 -0.51 38.68 -16.31
C PHE A 4 -1.57 37.56 -16.35
N ILE A 5 -2.63 37.73 -17.15
CA ILE A 5 -3.70 36.73 -17.31
C ILE A 5 -3.18 35.49 -18.06
N LEU A 6 -2.27 35.66 -19.03
CA LEU A 6 -1.64 34.55 -19.75
C LEU A 6 -0.75 33.68 -18.86
N PHE A 7 -0.09 34.28 -17.87
CA PHE A 7 0.76 33.54 -16.92
C PHE A 7 -0.06 32.69 -15.95
N PHE A 8 -1.19 33.19 -15.46
CA PHE A 8 -2.06 32.43 -14.54
C PHE A 8 -2.68 31.19 -15.23
N ILE A 9 -3.02 31.27 -16.52
CA ILE A 9 -3.61 30.14 -17.26
C ILE A 9 -2.59 29.01 -17.48
N LEU A 10 -1.30 29.33 -17.65
CA LEU A 10 -0.27 28.29 -17.85
C LEU A 10 0.08 27.53 -16.55
N VAL A 11 0.00 28.19 -15.39
CA VAL A 11 0.28 27.59 -14.08
C VAL A 11 -0.84 26.64 -13.64
N ILE A 12 -2.08 26.87 -14.06
CA ILE A 12 -3.24 26.03 -13.69
C ILE A 12 -3.22 24.66 -14.40
N CYS A 13 -2.49 24.50 -15.51
CA CYS A 13 -2.39 23.23 -16.24
C CYS A 13 -1.40 22.21 -15.63
N LEU A 14 -0.51 22.61 -14.71
CA LEU A 14 0.35 21.70 -13.95
C LEU A 14 -0.30 21.23 -12.63
N GLY A 15 -1.53 21.66 -12.36
CA GLY A 15 -2.39 21.15 -11.29
C GLY A 15 -3.23 19.97 -11.77
N SER A 16 -2.61 18.95 -12.35
CA SER A 16 -3.24 17.65 -12.56
C SER A 16 -2.23 16.61 -12.17
N GLN A 17 -2.36 16.09 -10.95
CA GLN A 17 -2.35 14.65 -10.69
C GLN A 17 -3.12 14.39 -9.38
N GLU A 18 -4.23 13.70 -9.58
CA GLU A 18 -4.81 12.73 -8.65
C GLU A 18 -5.36 13.25 -7.32
N LYS A 19 -6.57 13.80 -7.39
CA LYS A 19 -7.60 13.40 -6.41
C LYS A 19 -7.83 11.89 -6.59
N GLN A 20 -6.96 11.04 -6.04
CA GLN A 20 -7.27 9.63 -5.85
C GLN A 20 -8.38 9.57 -4.83
N GLN A 21 -9.61 9.57 -5.34
CA GLN A 21 -10.77 9.18 -4.57
C GLN A 21 -10.61 7.69 -4.31
N ASP A 22 -9.97 7.41 -3.18
CA ASP A 22 -9.97 6.13 -2.50
C ASP A 22 -11.43 5.67 -2.44
N ARG A 23 -11.82 4.86 -3.43
CA ARG A 23 -12.96 3.97 -3.24
C ARG A 23 -12.41 2.93 -2.29
N GLU A 24 -12.61 3.16 -0.99
CA GLU A 24 -12.48 2.15 0.04
C GLU A 24 -13.38 0.99 -0.39
N ILE A 25 -12.83 0.06 -1.17
CA ILE A 25 -13.45 -1.21 -1.44
C ILE A 25 -13.53 -1.85 -0.05
N PRO A 26 -14.72 -2.08 0.51
CA PRO A 26 -14.87 -2.44 1.92
C PRO A 26 -14.19 -3.78 2.28
N VAL A 27 -13.75 -4.53 1.26
CA VAL A 27 -13.02 -5.79 1.38
C VAL A 27 -11.49 -5.66 1.34
N VAL A 28 -10.92 -4.51 0.98
CA VAL A 28 -9.45 -4.34 0.91
C VAL A 28 -8.82 -4.39 2.30
N CYS A 29 -9.42 -3.68 3.27
CA CYS A 29 -8.93 -3.68 4.65
C CYS A 29 -8.93 -5.07 5.33
N PRO A 30 -10.02 -5.87 5.28
CA PRO A 30 -9.99 -7.22 5.86
C PRO A 30 -9.03 -8.16 5.11
N VAL A 31 -8.88 -8.02 3.79
CA VAL A 31 -7.89 -8.82 3.03
C VAL A 31 -6.46 -8.44 3.45
N CYS A 32 -6.15 -7.15 3.51
CA CYS A 32 -4.84 -6.69 3.96
C CYS A 32 -4.54 -7.17 5.37
N THR A 33 -5.46 -7.00 6.32
CA THR A 33 -5.23 -7.39 7.71
C THR A 33 -5.02 -8.89 7.86
N SER A 34 -5.71 -9.72 7.06
CA SER A 34 -5.48 -11.16 7.02
C SER A 34 -4.10 -11.52 6.45
N LEU A 35 -3.67 -10.86 5.37
CA LEU A 35 -2.35 -11.07 4.78
C LEU A 35 -1.23 -10.65 5.73
N VAL A 36 -1.31 -9.45 6.29
CA VAL A 36 -0.31 -8.95 7.24
C VAL A 36 -0.31 -9.80 8.52
N GLY A 37 -1.47 -10.31 8.96
CA GLY A 37 -1.53 -11.27 10.07
C GLY A 37 -0.66 -12.51 9.84
N LYS A 38 -0.72 -13.11 8.65
CA LYS A 38 0.14 -14.25 8.29
C LYS A 38 1.63 -13.86 8.26
N LEU A 39 1.95 -12.65 7.81
CA LEU A 39 3.34 -12.16 7.82
C LEU A 39 3.86 -11.99 9.24
N ILE A 40 3.03 -11.46 10.14
CA ILE A 40 3.35 -11.35 11.56
C ILE A 40 3.67 -12.74 12.13
N ASP A 41 2.85 -13.76 11.84
CA ASP A 41 3.10 -15.13 12.29
C ASP A 41 4.45 -15.68 11.78
N PHE A 42 4.80 -15.42 10.51
CA PHE A 42 6.10 -15.83 9.96
C PHE A 42 7.26 -15.10 10.61
N VAL A 43 7.16 -13.79 10.81
CA VAL A 43 8.22 -12.96 11.40
C VAL A 43 8.44 -13.33 12.87
N ILE A 44 7.38 -13.49 13.65
CA ILE A 44 7.46 -13.95 15.05
C ILE A 44 8.07 -15.36 15.13
N GLY A 45 7.77 -16.22 14.16
CA GLY A 45 8.38 -17.55 14.03
C GLY A 45 9.84 -17.55 13.58
N GLY A 46 10.48 -16.38 13.39
CA GLY A 46 11.86 -16.26 12.91
C GLY A 46 12.03 -16.59 11.43
N ALA A 47 10.95 -16.63 10.65
CA ALA A 47 10.93 -17.00 9.25
C ALA A 47 10.69 -15.79 8.34
N VAL A 48 11.52 -14.74 8.51
CA VAL A 48 11.41 -13.49 7.74
C VAL A 48 11.52 -13.74 6.24
N ASP A 49 12.47 -14.57 5.81
CA ASP A 49 12.63 -14.92 4.39
C ASP A 49 11.37 -15.57 3.81
N LYS A 50 10.68 -16.42 4.60
CA LYS A 50 9.40 -17.01 4.19
C LYS A 50 8.27 -15.99 4.08
N ALA A 51 8.32 -14.93 4.88
CA ALA A 51 7.34 -13.85 4.80
C ALA A 51 7.49 -13.08 3.47
N THR A 52 8.73 -12.80 3.07
CA THR A 52 9.05 -12.18 1.78
C THR A 52 8.64 -13.08 0.61
N ASP A 53 9.06 -14.36 0.61
CA ASP A 53 8.70 -15.33 -0.44
C ASP A 53 7.18 -15.50 -0.58
N TYR A 54 6.47 -15.50 0.56
CA TYR A 54 5.01 -15.57 0.59
C TYR A 54 4.36 -14.36 -0.09
N LEU A 55 4.84 -13.15 0.20
CA LEU A 55 4.35 -11.93 -0.45
C LEU A 55 4.63 -11.94 -1.95
N GLU A 56 5.86 -12.24 -2.35
CA GLU A 56 6.23 -12.27 -3.77
C GLU A 56 5.40 -13.28 -4.55
N THR A 57 5.24 -14.50 -4.01
CA THR A 57 4.45 -15.56 -4.64
C THR A 57 2.97 -15.20 -4.72
N LEU A 58 2.42 -14.62 -3.65
CA LEU A 58 1.03 -14.19 -3.61
C LEU A 58 0.80 -13.09 -4.64
N CYS A 59 1.66 -12.07 -4.65
CA CYS A 59 1.51 -10.92 -5.52
C CYS A 59 1.75 -11.24 -6.99
N ALA A 60 2.60 -12.22 -7.30
CA ALA A 60 2.79 -12.71 -8.67
C ALA A 60 1.54 -13.39 -9.25
N LYS A 61 0.64 -13.89 -8.41
CA LYS A 61 -0.60 -14.58 -8.81
C LYS A 61 -1.86 -13.81 -8.43
N ALA A 62 -1.70 -12.60 -7.92
CA ALA A 62 -2.79 -11.83 -7.37
C ALA A 62 -3.67 -11.26 -8.48
N ASP A 63 -4.98 -11.29 -8.26
CA ASP A 63 -5.98 -10.63 -9.07
C ASP A 63 -6.94 -9.81 -8.19
N GLY A 64 -7.64 -8.87 -8.82
CA GLY A 64 -8.70 -8.08 -8.19
C GLY A 64 -8.27 -7.36 -6.90
N VAL A 65 -8.89 -7.74 -5.78
CA VAL A 65 -8.66 -7.11 -4.48
C VAL A 65 -7.26 -7.42 -3.95
N ILE A 66 -6.75 -8.63 -4.19
CA ILE A 66 -5.42 -9.04 -3.73
C ILE A 66 -4.36 -8.26 -4.52
N GLU A 67 -4.56 -8.07 -5.82
CA GLU A 67 -3.67 -7.26 -6.66
C GLU A 67 -3.58 -5.82 -6.15
N THR A 68 -4.71 -5.25 -5.74
CA THR A 68 -4.76 -3.90 -5.14
C THR A 68 -3.94 -3.82 -3.85
N VAL A 69 -4.08 -4.80 -2.96
CA VAL A 69 -3.29 -4.87 -1.71
C VAL A 69 -1.81 -5.05 -2.02
N CYS A 70 -1.48 -5.93 -2.95
CA CYS A 70 -0.11 -6.17 -3.40
C CYS A 70 0.54 -4.92 -3.98
N SER A 71 -0.17 -4.18 -4.82
CA SER A 71 0.31 -2.90 -5.37
C SER A 71 0.62 -1.90 -4.25
N LYS A 72 -0.25 -1.79 -3.24
CA LYS A 72 -0.03 -0.93 -2.06
C LYS A 72 1.18 -1.37 -1.23
N ILE A 73 1.35 -2.68 -1.01
CA ILE A 73 2.51 -3.24 -0.29
C ILE A 73 3.81 -3.00 -1.05
N VAL A 74 3.86 -3.28 -2.35
CA VAL A 74 5.04 -3.07 -3.20
C VAL A 74 5.40 -1.59 -3.26
N SER A 75 4.40 -0.71 -3.38
CA SER A 75 4.59 0.75 -3.37
C SER A 75 5.15 1.26 -2.03
N TYR A 76 4.71 0.66 -0.92
CA TYR A 76 5.25 0.96 0.41
C TYR A 76 6.68 0.42 0.59
N GLY A 77 6.96 -0.75 0.02
CA GLY A 77 8.21 -1.50 0.15
C GLY A 77 8.07 -2.69 1.09
N ILE A 78 8.39 -3.89 0.60
CA ILE A 78 8.27 -5.15 1.36
C ILE A 78 9.18 -5.12 2.59
N ASP A 79 10.45 -4.71 2.43
CA ASP A 79 11.40 -4.64 3.56
C ASP A 79 10.92 -3.71 4.67
N LYS A 80 10.35 -2.55 4.32
CA LYS A 80 9.77 -1.61 5.27
C LYS A 80 8.54 -2.18 5.96
N LEU A 81 7.71 -2.92 5.24
CA LEU A 81 6.56 -3.61 5.82
C LEU A 81 7.02 -4.62 6.89
N ILE A 82 8.03 -5.42 6.56
CA ILE A 82 8.63 -6.39 7.47
C ILE A 82 9.27 -5.70 8.68
N GLU A 83 9.99 -4.60 8.48
CA GLU A 83 10.54 -3.80 9.58
C GLU A 83 9.44 -3.32 10.53
N LYS A 84 8.30 -2.83 10.00
CA LYS A 84 7.15 -2.45 10.84
C LYS A 84 6.51 -3.61 11.59
N ILE A 85 6.55 -4.82 11.03
CA ILE A 85 6.13 -6.02 11.74
C ILE A 85 7.10 -6.33 12.89
N ILE A 86 8.41 -6.26 12.64
CA ILE A 86 9.46 -6.49 13.65
C ILE A 86 9.37 -5.46 14.79
N GLU A 87 9.05 -4.21 14.48
CA GLU A 87 8.79 -3.15 15.46
C GLU A 87 7.53 -3.39 16.33
N GLY A 88 6.76 -4.45 16.06
CA GLY A 88 5.54 -4.79 16.80
C GLY A 88 4.27 -4.15 16.25
N GLY A 89 4.29 -3.71 14.99
CA GLY A 89 3.11 -3.18 14.30
C GLY A 89 1.99 -4.21 14.20
N SER A 90 0.78 -3.82 14.57
CA SER A 90 -0.41 -4.66 14.36
C SER A 90 -0.85 -4.63 12.89
N ALA A 91 -1.51 -5.69 12.43
CA ALA A 91 -1.99 -5.79 11.05
C ALA A 91 -2.86 -4.60 10.63
N LYS A 92 -3.73 -4.11 11.52
CA LYS A 92 -4.59 -2.95 11.24
C LYS A 92 -3.78 -1.66 11.07
N LEU A 93 -2.78 -1.44 11.92
CA LEU A 93 -1.92 -0.26 11.82
C LEU A 93 -1.10 -0.28 10.53
N ILE A 94 -0.50 -1.43 10.22
CA ILE A 94 0.32 -1.61 9.01
C ILE A 94 -0.53 -1.42 7.76
N CYS A 95 -1.73 -1.99 7.71
CA CYS A 95 -2.65 -1.79 6.60
C CYS A 95 -3.10 -0.33 6.45
N GLY A 96 -3.22 0.41 7.56
CA GLY A 96 -3.45 1.85 7.56
C GLY A 96 -2.29 2.64 6.96
N LEU A 97 -1.04 2.25 7.26
CA LEU A 97 0.15 2.93 6.74
C LEU A 97 0.29 2.82 5.21
N ILE A 98 -0.24 1.75 4.62
CA ILE A 98 -0.21 1.54 3.17
C ILE A 98 -1.52 1.96 2.48
N HIS A 99 -2.42 2.63 3.20
CA HIS A 99 -3.73 3.05 2.72
C HIS A 99 -4.59 1.88 2.21
N ALA A 100 -4.42 0.68 2.76
CA ALA A 100 -5.31 -0.47 2.52
C ALA A 100 -6.42 -0.58 3.58
N CYS A 101 -6.22 0.12 4.69
CA CYS A 101 -7.18 0.65 5.64
C CYS A 101 -6.75 2.13 5.88
#